data_AF-X0R8E7-F1
#
_entry.id   AF-X0R8E7-F1
#
_cell.length_a   1.000
_cell.length_b   1.000
_cell.length_c   1.000
_cell.angle_alpha   90.00
_cell.angle_beta   90.00
_cell.angle_gamma   90.00
#
_symmetry.space_group_name_H-M   'P 1'
#
loop_
_entity.id
_entity.type
_entity.pdbx_description
1 polymer ?
#
loop_
_entity_poly.entity_id
_entity_poly.type
_entity_poly.pdbx_seq_one_letter_code
_entity_poly.pdbx_strand_id
1 'polypeptide(L)' 'MGLSSANPTDCDYICRQIAQTVEQQDTRLKNVRVSLDIGAVDVNQLCFSIEALLKVYPAQELVSFDAFFEPSSQRYLIK' A
#
# COMPACT_ATOMS: atom_id res chain seq x y z
N MET A 1 -18.74 13.41 -9.24
CA MET A 1 -17.30 13.29 -9.52
C MET A 1 -16.88 11.89 -9.08
N GLY A 2 -16.76 10.96 -10.02
CA GLY A 2 -16.49 9.56 -9.73
C GLY A 2 -15.01 9.37 -9.43
N LEU A 3 -14.72 8.93 -8.20
CA LEU A 3 -13.41 8.40 -7.79
C LEU A 3 -13.23 7.06 -8.51
N SER A 4 -12.72 7.12 -9.72
CA SER A 4 -12.48 5.92 -10.51
C SER A 4 -11.15 5.36 -10.06
N SER A 5 -11.20 4.27 -9.28
CA SER A 5 -10.06 3.52 -8.72
C SER A 5 -9.09 2.93 -9.77
N ALA A 6 -9.15 3.41 -11.01
CA ALA A 6 -8.33 3.03 -12.15
C ALA A 6 -7.53 4.21 -12.73
N ASN A 7 -7.55 5.39 -12.10
CA ASN A 7 -6.75 6.52 -12.54
C ASN A 7 -5.30 6.35 -12.04
N PRO A 8 -4.28 6.38 -12.91
CA PRO A 8 -2.88 6.23 -12.51
C PRO A 8 -2.44 7.28 -11.48
N THR A 9 -3.00 8.48 -11.55
CA THR A 9 -2.74 9.58 -10.59
C THR A 9 -3.23 9.24 -9.18
N ASP A 10 -4.37 8.57 -9.07
CA ASP A 10 -4.97 8.18 -7.79
C ASP A 10 -4.14 7.04 -7.17
N CYS A 11 -3.65 6.13 -8.00
CA CYS A 11 -2.76 5.05 -7.58
C CYS A 11 -1.43 5.57 -7.04
N ASP A 12 -0.79 6.54 -7.72
CA ASP A 12 0.43 7.19 -7.24
C ASP A 12 0.18 7.93 -5.91
N TYR A 13 -0.95 8.63 -5.80
CA TYR A 13 -1.34 9.28 -4.55
C TYR A 13 -1.49 8.26 -3.40
N ILE A 14 -2.22 7.16 -3.63
CA ILE A 14 -2.41 6.09 -2.65
C ILE A 14 -1.06 5.48 -2.24
N CYS A 15 -0.19 5.14 -3.20
CA CYS A 15 1.13 4.59 -2.92
C CYS A 15 1.97 5.51 -2.03
N ARG A 16 1.97 6.82 -2.32
CA ARG A 16 2.69 7.82 -1.50
C ARG A 16 2.10 7.94 -0.10
N GLN A 17 0.78 7.93 0.03
CA GLN A 17 0.12 8.00 1.34
C GLN A 17 0.41 6.76 2.19
N ILE A 18 0.42 5.56 1.59
CA ILE A 18 0.80 4.33 2.28
C ILE A 18 2.26 4.42 2.73
N ALA A 19 3.19 4.80 1.83
CA ALA A 19 4.61 4.92 2.15
C ALA A 19 4.85 5.85 3.36
N GLN A 20 4.24 7.03 3.33
CA GLN A 20 4.34 8.01 4.42
C GLN A 20 3.77 7.48 5.73
N THR A 21 2.60 6.83 5.67
CA THR A 21 1.94 6.29 6.87
C THR A 21 2.77 5.17 7.51
N VAL A 22 3.32 4.27 6.70
CA VAL A 22 4.18 3.16 7.17
C VAL A 22 5.45 3.71 7.84
N GLU A 23 6.11 4.71 7.25
CA GLU A 23 7.29 5.36 7.87
C GLU A 23 6.96 6.09 9.18
N GLN A 24 5.76 6.64 9.31
CA GLN A 24 5.32 7.32 10.52
C GLN A 24 4.97 6.36 11.65
N GLN A 25 4.34 5.23 11.33
CA GLN A 25 3.95 4.24 12.35
C GLN A 25 5.14 3.45 12.89
N ASP A 26 6.07 3.03 12.02
CA ASP A 26 7.27 2.31 12.45
C ASP A 26 8.53 3.10 12.09
N THR A 27 9.05 3.83 13.07
CA THR A 27 10.27 4.64 12.93
C THR A 27 11.51 3.83 12.58
N ARG A 28 11.50 2.49 12.73
CA ARG A 28 12.61 1.61 12.33
C ARG A 28 12.62 1.34 10.84
N LEU A 29 11.47 1.42 10.17
CA LEU A 29 11.38 1.33 8.72
C LEU A 29 11.85 2.67 8.11
N LYS A 30 12.74 2.58 7.13
CA LYS A 30 13.30 3.72 6.39
C LYS A 30 13.30 3.44 4.91
N ASN A 31 13.26 4.50 4.11
CA ASN A 31 13.28 4.41 2.65
C ASN A 31 12.13 3.53 2.13
N VAL A 32 10.94 3.69 2.71
CA VAL A 32 9.77 2.89 2.31
C VAL A 32 9.39 3.27 0.88
N ARG A 33 9.29 2.26 0.03
CA ARG A 33 8.79 2.34 -1.35
C ARG A 33 7.56 1.48 -1.47
N VAL A 34 6.55 2.01 -2.13
CA VAL A 34 5.29 1.30 -2.37
C VAL A 34 5.06 1.31 -3.88
N SER A 35 4.81 0.13 -4.43
CA SER A 35 4.50 -0.08 -5.84
C SER A 35 3.16 -0.80 -5.95
N LEU A 36 2.29 -0.33 -6.84
CA LEU A 36 1.04 -1.04 -7.15
C LEU A 36 1.32 -2.12 -8.19
N ASP A 37 0.96 -3.36 -7.88
CA ASP A 37 0.96 -4.46 -8.85
C ASP A 37 -0.38 -4.47 -9.60
N ILE A 38 -0.34 -3.99 -10.84
CA ILE A 38 -1.48 -3.89 -11.75
C ILE A 38 -1.73 -5.24 -12.47
N GLY A 39 -0.83 -6.22 -12.31
CA GLY A 39 -0.93 -7.56 -12.90
C GLY A 39 -1.69 -8.56 -12.02
N ALA A 40 -1.68 -8.37 -10.70
CA ALA A 40 -2.40 -9.19 -9.72
C ALA A 40 -3.84 -8.68 -9.44
N VAL A 41 -4.46 -8.03 -10.43
CA VAL A 41 -5.82 -7.49 -10.31
C VAL A 41 -6.81 -8.64 -10.45
N ASP A 42 -7.02 -9.35 -9.36
CA ASP A 42 -8.36 -9.87 -9.11
C ASP A 42 -9.30 -8.66 -9.05
N VAL A 43 -10.45 -8.71 -9.73
CA VAL A 43 -11.31 -7.56 -10.08
C VAL A 43 -11.73 -6.69 -8.88
N ASN A 44 -11.48 -7.17 -7.66
CA ASN A 44 -11.87 -6.57 -6.40
C ASN A 44 -10.73 -6.31 -5.41
N GLN A 45 -9.46 -6.49 -5.78
CA GLN A 45 -8.33 -6.33 -4.87
C GLN A 45 -7.16 -5.60 -5.55
N LEU A 46 -6.62 -4.59 -4.86
CA LEU A 46 -5.38 -3.92 -5.26
C LEU A 46 -4.23 -4.52 -4.45
N CYS A 47 -3.21 -5.01 -5.14
CA CYS A 47 -1.99 -5.52 -4.50
C CYS A 47 -0.91 -4.45 -4.52
N PHE A 48 -0.35 -4.14 -3.36
CA PHE A 48 0.76 -3.21 -3.19
C PHE A 48 1.97 -3.96 -2.67
N SER A 49 3.11 -3.86 -3.35
CA SER A 49 4.36 -4.35 -2.82
C SER A 49 5.09 -3.21 -2.10
N ILE A 50 5.48 -3.46 -0.85
CA ILE A 50 6.12 -2.48 0.02
C ILE A 50 7.53 -2.96 0.35
N GLU A 51 8.52 -2.18 -0.06
CA GLU A 51 9.93 -2.42 0.22
C GLU A 51 10.45 -1.36 1.19
N ALA A 52 11.18 -1.78 2.22
CA ALA A 52 11.72 -0.86 3.21
C ALA A 52 13.02 -1.38 3.81
N LEU A 53 13.84 -0.48 4.33
CA LEU A 53 15.01 -0.81 5.11
C LEU A 53 14.63 -0.80 6.60
N LEU A 54 14.61 -1.99 7.20
CA LEU A 54 14.39 -2.17 8.63
C LEU A 54 15.71 -1.94 9.38
N LYS A 55 15.79 -0.85 10.14
CA LYS A 55 16.93 -0.53 11.00
C LYS A 55 16.71 -1.09 12.40
N VAL A 56 17.33 -2.23 12.70
CA VAL A 56 17.31 -2.86 14.03
C VAL A 56 18.74 -3.04 14.49
N TYR A 57 19.22 -2.13 15.34
CA TYR A 57 20.62 -2.13 15.79
C TYR A 57 21.02 -3.49 16.39
N PRO A 58 22.19 -4.06 15.99
CA PRO A 58 23.22 -3.48 15.10
C PRO A 58 23.04 -3.76 13.60
N ALA A 59 21.97 -4.45 13.19
CA ALA A 59 21.71 -4.84 11.81
C ALA A 59 20.82 -3.85 11.03
N GLN A 60 20.89 -3.95 9.71
CA GLN A 60 19.93 -3.33 8.80
C GLN A 60 19.52 -4.39 7.79
N GLU A 61 18.22 -4.60 7.64
CA GLU A 61 17.68 -5.64 6.78
C GLU A 61 16.73 -5.02 5.76
N LEU A 62 16.87 -5.42 4.50
CA LEU A 62 15.90 -5.05 3.48
C LEU A 62 14.70 -5.98 3.65
N VAL A 63 13.55 -5.39 3.96
CA VAL A 63 12.30 -6.11 4.10
C VAL A 63 11.37 -5.75 2.94
N SER A 64 10.69 -6.76 2.42
CA SER A 64 9.65 -6.60 1.41
C SER A 64 8.41 -7.36 1.85
N PHE A 65 7.26 -6.73 1.78
CA PHE A 65 5.99 -7.33 2.14
C PHE A 65 4.89 -6.84 1.21
N ASP A 66 3.94 -7.72 0.92
CA ASP A 66 2.80 -7.38 0.08
C ASP A 66 1.61 -6.99 0.97
N ALA A 67 0.90 -5.95 0.54
CA ALA A 67 -0.29 -5.42 1.18
C ALA A 67 -1.46 -5.46 0.20
N PHE A 68 -2.56 -6.07 0.61
CA PHE A 68 -3.77 -6.17 -0.19
C PHE A 68 -4.79 -5.15 0.31
N PHE A 69 -5.33 -4.37 -0.62
CA PHE A 69 -6.41 -3.44 -0.35
C PHE A 69 -7.68 -3.91 -1.06
N GLU A 70 -8.68 -4.29 -0.28
CA GLU A 70 -10.01 -4.62 -0.78
C GLU A 70 -10.94 -3.42 -0.63
N PRO A 71 -11.29 -2.69 -1.71
CA PRO A 71 -12.22 -1.57 -1.65
C PRO A 71 -13.65 -1.95 -1.21
N SER A 72 -13.97 -3.24 -1.01
CA SER A 72 -15.29 -3.68 -0.54
C SER A 72 -15.43 -3.62 0.98
N SER A 73 -15.64 -2.44 1.54
CA SER A 73 -16.15 -2.28 2.92
C SER A 73 -17.49 -1.53 3.02
N GLN A 74 -18.27 -1.47 1.93
CA GLN A 74 -19.66 -1.01 1.98
C GLN A 74 -20.61 -2.00 1.32
N ARG A 75 -20.82 -3.14 1.99
CA ARG A 75 -22.11 -3.82 1.88
C ARG A 75 -23.11 -3.01 2.70
N TYR A 76 -23.80 -2.08 2.03
CA TYR A 76 -25.09 -1.59 2.52
C TYR A 76 -26.05 -2.79 2.55
N LEU A 77 -26.16 -3.45 3.71
CA LEU A 77 -27.31 -4.30 4.00
C LEU A 77 -28.47 -3.36 4.35
N ILE A 78 -29.28 -3.04 3.34
CA ILE A 78 -30.64 -2.56 3.60
C ILE A 78 -31.43 -3.81 3.98
N LYS A 79 -31.90 -3.89 5.23
CA LYS A 79 -32.87 -4.88 5.68
C LYS A 79 -34.24 -4.26 5.73
#